data_AF-A0A496TLJ7-F1
#
_entry.id   AF-A0A496TLJ7-F1
#
_cell.length_a   1.000
_cell.length_b   1.000
_cell.length_c   1.000
_cell.angle_alpha   90.00
_cell.angle_beta   90.00
_cell.angle_gamma   90.00
#
_symmetry.space_group_name_H-M   'P 1'
#
loop_
_entity.id
_entity.type
_entity.pdbx_description
1 polymer ?
#
loop_
_entity_poly.entity_id
_entity_poly.type
_entity_poly.pdbx_seq_one_letter_code
_entity_poly.pdbx_strand_id
1 'polypeptide(L)'
;MIITKLQEREKYMKDLKISVHQIEGHCNMPMKKGDYFILKEGKIYIPAGKYFCMWAMQSVMPLLPAKQRTILESNDWLPGTEFVSCPDPKGRVILKIERLK
;
A
#
# COMPACT_ATOMS: atom_id res chain seq x y z
N MET A 1 15.01 -0.29 28.76
CA MET A 1 14.07 0.81 28.42
C MET A 1 13.89 1.03 26.91
N ILE A 2 14.88 0.80 26.05
CA ILE A 2 14.70 0.96 24.58
C ILE A 2 13.90 -0.21 23.97
N ILE A 3 14.17 -1.44 24.40
CA ILE A 3 13.51 -2.66 23.90
C ILE A 3 12.01 -2.66 24.19
N THR A 4 11.60 -2.24 25.38
CA THR A 4 10.18 -2.17 25.78
C THR A 4 9.38 -1.14 24.95
N LYS A 5 9.98 -0.01 24.57
CA LYS A 5 9.33 1.00 23.71
C LYS A 5 9.18 0.57 22.25
N LEU A 6 10.05 -0.31 21.75
CA LEU A 6 9.95 -0.87 20.39
C LEU A 6 8.80 -1.88 20.29
N GLN A 7 8.65 -2.75 21.30
CA GLN A 7 7.53 -3.70 21.37
C GLN A 7 6.16 -2.99 21.51
N GLU A 8 6.11 -1.83 22.19
CA GLU A 8 4.90 -1.01 22.21
C GLU A 8 4.62 -0.33 20.86
N ARG A 9 5.63 0.07 20.08
CA ARG A 9 5.44 0.69 18.74
C ARG A 9 4.87 -0.28 17.72
N GLU A 10 5.28 -1.55 17.75
CA GLU A 10 4.73 -2.60 16.89
C GLU A 10 3.23 -2.80 17.14
N LYS A 11 2.73 -2.55 18.36
CA LYS A 11 1.31 -2.66 18.72
C LYS A 11 0.39 -1.66 18.01
N TYR A 12 0.92 -0.56 17.45
CA TYR A 12 0.11 0.54 16.89
C TYR A 12 0.23 0.71 15.37
N MET A 13 1.05 -0.08 14.68
CA MET A 13 1.10 -0.03 13.22
C MET A 13 -0.01 -0.90 12.63
N LYS A 14 -0.87 -0.28 11.82
CA LYS A 14 -1.90 -1.00 11.06
C LYS A 14 -1.27 -1.75 9.90
N ASP A 15 -1.70 -2.99 9.72
CA ASP A 15 -1.43 -3.74 8.50
C ASP A 15 -2.21 -3.10 7.35
N LEU A 16 -1.59 -3.05 6.17
CA LEU A 16 -2.21 -2.52 4.97
C LEU A 16 -2.36 -3.62 3.93
N LYS A 17 -3.48 -3.62 3.22
CA LYS A 17 -3.64 -4.35 1.97
C LYS A 17 -3.61 -3.36 0.82
N ILE A 18 -2.71 -3.59 -0.13
CA ILE A 18 -2.64 -2.81 -1.35
C ILE A 18 -3.08 -3.72 -2.49
N SER A 19 -4.18 -3.38 -3.14
CA SER A 19 -4.78 -4.20 -4.19
C SER A 19 -4.99 -3.44 -5.48
N VAL A 20 -4.96 -4.14 -6.61
CA VAL A 20 -5.38 -3.59 -7.89
C VAL A 20 -6.90 -3.46 -7.88
N HIS A 21 -7.39 -2.23 -7.79
CA HIS A 21 -8.82 -1.93 -7.77
C HIS A 21 -9.43 -1.99 -9.17
N GLN A 22 -8.78 -1.34 -10.14
CA GLN A 22 -9.19 -1.30 -11.54
C GLN A 22 -7.99 -1.02 -12.45
N ILE A 23 -8.16 -1.32 -13.73
CA ILE A 23 -7.19 -1.03 -14.79
C ILE A 23 -7.93 -0.25 -15.85
N GLU A 24 -7.61 1.04 -15.99
CA GLU A 24 -8.28 1.96 -16.92
C GLU A 24 -7.52 2.10 -18.25
N GLY A 25 -6.40 1.40 -18.38
CA GLY A 25 -5.53 1.43 -19.54
C GLY A 25 -5.06 0.02 -19.93
N HIS A 26 -3.83 -0.06 -20.41
CA HIS A 26 -3.20 -1.31 -20.81
C HIS A 26 -1.97 -1.60 -19.96
N CYS A 27 -2.08 -2.57 -19.05
CA CYS A 27 -0.98 -2.94 -18.17
C CYS A 27 0.00 -3.90 -18.88
N ASN A 28 1.20 -3.42 -19.22
CA ASN A 28 2.25 -4.23 -19.85
C ASN A 28 2.80 -5.35 -18.95
N MET A 29 2.70 -5.19 -17.63
CA MET A 29 2.97 -6.25 -16.66
C MET A 29 1.62 -6.79 -16.19
N PRO A 30 1.16 -7.99 -16.60
CA PRO A 30 -0.25 -8.37 -16.59
C PRO A 30 -0.79 -8.69 -15.18
N MET A 31 -0.75 -7.68 -14.30
CA MET A 31 -1.51 -7.62 -13.07
C MET A 31 -2.99 -7.59 -13.41
N LYS A 32 -3.81 -8.13 -12.52
CA LYS A 32 -5.26 -8.24 -12.67
C LYS A 32 -5.94 -7.58 -11.49
N LYS A 33 -7.19 -7.16 -11.69
CA LYS A 33 -8.05 -6.72 -10.59
C LYS A 33 -8.05 -7.77 -9.48
N GLY A 34 -7.80 -7.32 -8.25
CA GLY A 34 -7.70 -8.19 -7.07
C GLY A 34 -6.29 -8.68 -6.75
N ASP A 35 -5.30 -8.58 -7.65
CA ASP A 35 -3.90 -8.84 -7.28
C ASP A 35 -3.48 -7.86 -6.19
N TYR A 36 -2.71 -8.33 -5.20
CA TYR A 36 -2.41 -7.56 -4.00
C TYR A 36 -1.09 -7.93 -3.36
N PHE A 37 -0.62 -7.07 -2.47
CA PHE A 37 0.35 -7.40 -1.44
C PHE A 37 -0.12 -6.87 -0.08
N ILE A 38 0.41 -7.46 0.99
CA ILE A 38 0.18 -7.03 2.36
C ILE A 38 1.43 -6.35 2.88
N LEU A 39 1.28 -5.19 3.50
CA LEU A 39 2.32 -4.57 4.31
C LEU A 39 2.00 -4.82 5.78
N LYS A 40 2.86 -5.59 6.45
CA LYS A 40 2.74 -5.91 7.87
C LYS A 40 4.06 -5.61 8.56
N GLU A 41 4.03 -4.74 9.57
CA GLU A 41 5.24 -4.36 10.34
C GLU A 41 6.43 -3.92 9.45
N GLY A 42 6.17 -3.21 8.35
CA GLY A 42 7.21 -2.81 7.39
C GLY A 42 7.68 -3.90 6.41
N LYS A 43 7.13 -5.12 6.50
CA LYS A 43 7.44 -6.25 5.60
C LYS A 43 6.36 -6.37 4.53
N ILE A 44 6.78 -6.57 3.28
CA ILE A 44 5.88 -6.77 2.13
C ILE A 44 5.70 -8.27 1.90
N TYR A 45 4.45 -8.71 1.84
CA TYR A 45 4.06 -10.09 1.55
C TYR A 45 3.23 -10.12 0.26
N ILE A 46 3.74 -10.82 -0.74
CA ILE A 46 3.04 -11.11 -1.98
C ILE A 46 2.53 -12.56 -1.90
N PRO A 47 1.29 -12.88 -2.31
CA PRO A 47 0.80 -14.25 -2.31
C PRO A 47 1.73 -15.22 -3.03
N ALA A 48 1.82 -16.47 -2.56
CA ALA A 48 2.73 -17.47 -3.11
C ALA A 48 2.50 -17.68 -4.62
N GLY A 49 3.59 -17.73 -5.38
CA GLY A 49 3.55 -17.87 -6.84
C GLY A 49 3.02 -16.64 -7.59
N LYS A 50 2.82 -15.51 -6.91
CA LYS A 50 2.47 -14.22 -7.52
C LYS A 50 3.65 -13.26 -7.48
N TYR A 51 3.50 -12.19 -8.25
CA TYR A 51 4.39 -11.03 -8.26
C TYR A 51 3.55 -9.77 -8.17
N PHE A 52 4.20 -8.64 -7.90
CA PHE A 52 3.58 -7.33 -7.97
C PHE A 52 4.46 -6.41 -8.81
N CYS A 53 3.84 -5.58 -9.64
CA CYS A 53 4.57 -4.67 -10.51
C CYS A 53 5.38 -3.66 -9.69
N MET A 54 6.71 -3.67 -9.86
CA MET A 54 7.61 -2.75 -9.15
C MET A 54 7.27 -1.28 -9.43
N TRP A 55 6.93 -0.91 -10.67
CA TRP A 55 6.59 0.47 -11.02
C TRP A 55 5.29 0.94 -10.35
N ALA A 56 4.26 0.09 -10.31
CA ALA A 56 3.04 0.40 -9.58
C ALA A 56 3.29 0.50 -8.06
N MET A 57 4.17 -0.36 -7.52
CA MET A 57 4.59 -0.31 -6.12
C MET A 57 5.33 0.99 -5.78
N GLN A 58 6.18 1.50 -6.68
CA GLN A 58 6.89 2.77 -6.47
C GLN A 58 5.93 3.97 -6.29
N SER A 59 4.79 4.01 -6.99
CA SER A 59 3.80 5.10 -6.79
C SER A 59 3.18 5.10 -5.40
N VAL A 60 2.95 3.91 -4.82
CA VAL A 60 2.23 3.79 -3.54
C VAL A 60 3.17 3.77 -2.34
N MET A 61 4.39 3.25 -2.50
CA MET A 61 5.38 3.06 -1.43
C MET A 61 5.63 4.29 -0.55
N PRO A 62 5.79 5.52 -1.09
CA PRO A 62 6.04 6.71 -0.28
C PRO A 62 4.94 7.00 0.75
N LEU A 63 3.71 6.55 0.48
CA LEU A 63 2.56 6.81 1.35
C LEU A 63 2.45 5.77 2.48
N LEU A 64 3.00 4.58 2.29
CA LEU A 64 2.69 3.42 3.14
C LEU A 64 3.13 3.58 4.60
N PRO A 65 4.36 4.03 4.94
CA PRO A 65 4.76 4.19 6.34
C PRO A 65 3.85 5.15 7.10
N ALA A 66 3.45 6.26 6.45
CA ALA A 66 2.51 7.20 7.03
C ALA A 66 1.09 6.61 7.11
N LYS A 67 0.67 5.80 6.14
CA LYS A 67 -0.61 5.09 6.18
C LYS A 67 -0.69 4.00 7.25
N GLN A 68 0.43 3.45 7.72
CA GLN A 68 0.46 2.49 8.85
C GLN A 68 0.24 3.14 10.21
N ARG A 69 0.50 4.45 10.36
CA ARG A 69 0.31 5.21 11.61
C ARG A 69 -1.03 5.93 11.66
N THR A 70 -1.49 6.28 12.85
CA THR A 70 -2.54 7.28 13.01
C THR A 70 -1.98 8.65 12.62
N ILE A 71 -2.60 9.29 11.63
CA ILE A 71 -2.31 10.65 11.19
C ILE A 71 -3.35 11.53 11.86
N LEU A 72 -2.92 12.54 12.62
CA LEU A 72 -3.79 13.38 13.47
C LEU A 72 -4.00 14.77 12.90
N GLU A 73 -3.20 15.13 11.89
CA GLU A 73 -3.21 16.42 11.22
C GLU A 73 -4.53 16.59 10.44
N SER A 74 -5.39 17.49 10.91
CA SER A 74 -6.74 17.70 10.38
C SER A 74 -6.78 18.27 8.95
N ASN A 75 -5.70 18.95 8.54
CA ASN A 75 -5.56 19.53 7.19
C ASN A 75 -4.66 18.67 6.27
N ASP A 76 -4.40 17.41 6.63
CA ASP A 76 -3.67 16.47 5.77
C ASP A 76 -4.65 15.75 4.84
N TRP A 77 -4.28 15.65 3.56
CA TRP A 77 -5.03 14.92 2.53
C TRP A 77 -4.73 13.41 2.55
N LEU A 78 -3.59 13.02 3.13
CA LEU A 78 -3.12 11.66 3.16
C LEU A 78 -4.08 10.70 3.87
N PRO A 79 -4.72 11.01 5.01
CA PRO A 79 -5.71 10.14 5.64
C PRO A 79 -6.82 9.68 4.69
N GLY A 80 -7.38 10.60 3.89
CA GLY A 80 -8.46 10.31 2.93
C GLY A 80 -8.02 9.69 1.61
N THR A 81 -6.72 9.60 1.34
CA THR A 81 -6.21 9.03 0.07
C THR A 81 -6.34 7.51 0.05
N GLU A 82 -7.31 6.98 -0.66
CA GLU A 82 -7.48 5.53 -0.80
C GLU A 82 -6.88 4.98 -2.10
N PHE A 83 -6.80 5.80 -3.15
CA PHE A 83 -6.43 5.36 -4.49
C PHE A 83 -5.14 5.99 -4.97
N VAL A 84 -4.31 5.19 -5.64
CA VAL A 84 -3.03 5.62 -6.23
C VAL A 84 -2.88 4.99 -7.61
N SER A 85 -2.53 5.79 -8.62
CA SER A 85 -2.28 5.27 -9.96
C SER A 85 -0.83 4.79 -10.12
N CYS A 86 -0.65 3.70 -10.85
CA CYS A 86 0.61 3.32 -11.48
C CYS A 86 1.18 4.49 -12.30
N PRO A 87 2.51 4.67 -12.35
CA PRO A 87 3.11 5.84 -13.00
C PRO A 87 3.09 5.76 -14.53
N ASP A 88 2.82 4.58 -15.10
CA ASP A 88 2.67 4.42 -16.55
C ASP A 88 1.35 5.07 -17.04
N PRO A 89 1.42 6.14 -17.86
CA PRO A 89 0.24 6.84 -18.36
C PRO A 89 -0.63 5.98 -19.30
N LYS A 90 -0.07 4.94 -19.92
CA LYS A 90 -0.83 3.96 -20.72
C LYS A 90 -1.41 2.86 -19.85
N GLY A 91 -0.71 2.49 -18.78
CA GLY A 91 -1.12 1.45 -17.83
C GLY A 91 -2.39 1.81 -17.07
N ARG A 92 -2.41 2.99 -16.43
CA ARG A 92 -3.51 3.47 -15.54
C ARG A 92 -4.08 2.38 -14.63
N VAL A 93 -3.18 1.65 -13.98
CA VAL A 93 -3.58 0.69 -12.93
C VAL A 93 -3.86 1.48 -11.66
N ILE A 94 -5.07 1.40 -11.15
CA ILE A 94 -5.47 2.06 -9.91
C ILE A 94 -5.34 1.07 -8.76
N LEU A 95 -4.47 1.40 -7.82
CA LEU A 95 -4.28 0.68 -6.58
C LEU A 95 -5.18 1.25 -5.49
N LYS A 96 -5.71 0.39 -4.61
CA LYS A 96 -6.42 0.79 -3.39
C LYS A 96 -5.58 0.43 -2.17
N ILE A 97 -5.45 1.36 -1.23
CA ILE A 97 -4.83 1.19 0.08
C ILE A 97 -5.95 0.95 1.10
N GLU A 98 -5.93 -0.21 1.76
CA GLU A 98 -6.91 -0.57 2.78
C GLU A 98 -6.20 -0.83 4.10
N ARG A 99 -6.65 -0.18 5.19
CA ARG A 99 -6.21 -0.52 6.55
C ARG A 99 -6.94 -1.77 7.02
N LEU A 100 -6.18 -2.78 7.43
CA LEU A 100 -6.72 -3.98 8.04
C LEU A 100 -6.99 -3.74 9.53
N LYS A 101 -7.91 -4.53 10.10
CA LYS A 101 -8.36 -4.36 11.49
C LYS A 101 -7.24 -4.68 12.48
#